data_AF-L0KKV0-F1
#
_entry.id   AF-L0KKV0-F1
#
_cell.length_a   1.000
_cell.length_b   1.000
_cell.length_c   1.000
_cell.angle_alpha   90.00
_cell.angle_beta   90.00
_cell.angle_gamma   90.00
#
_symmetry.space_group_name_H-M   'P 1'
#
loop_
_entity.id
_entity.type
_entity.pdbx_description
1 polymer ?
#
loop_
_entity_poly.entity_id
_entity_poly.type
_entity_poly.pdbx_seq_one_letter_code
_entity_poly.pdbx_strand_id
1 'polypeptide(L)'
;METADFMPGAAAIAAIKKDIEVYEAKRASVARAAKWRAPLFVGLVVVFVALIAWLFNKVADPNEQWFSTPHVFLYVVGFVVAVVLYFRAIRPAARLQQSFRQTLMPIIFGFIGDMRYQHDVTPHSFDRLPRETVGGFTMSRFDDIISGRYDGFAFELYEADLWDGGATKNKATTFKGVVVAFETIEPFPGILVAARRASGVIGFFRGMFAPRMQELPSGVPELDAAYEFRTNNVEAARPLVTGRLAQALKWLGETWPDEPARVALNGSDGFLLLPQPKNFFELPDISVPLDYASHVAPMISDLGAMLATAALVRKIGAS
;
A
#
# COMPACT_ATOMS: atom_id res chain seq x y z
N MET A 1 -0.71 -7.31 -24.66
CA MET A 1 -0.03 -8.20 -23.69
C MET A 1 -1.13 -8.87 -22.92
N GLU A 2 -1.13 -10.19 -22.93
CA GLU A 2 -2.11 -10.99 -22.19
C GLU A 2 -1.55 -11.28 -20.79
N THR A 3 -2.41 -11.55 -19.81
CA THR A 3 -2.01 -11.93 -18.45
C THR A 3 -1.07 -13.15 -18.43
N ALA A 4 -1.14 -14.00 -19.44
CA ALA A 4 -0.25 -15.14 -19.64
C ALA A 4 1.22 -14.74 -19.81
N ASP A 5 1.52 -13.55 -20.34
CA ASP A 5 2.89 -13.08 -20.60
C ASP A 5 3.70 -12.85 -19.32
N PHE A 6 3.01 -12.64 -18.19
CA PHE A 6 3.62 -12.37 -16.88
C PHE A 6 3.72 -13.61 -16.00
N MET A 7 3.05 -14.69 -16.39
CA MET A 7 3.02 -15.90 -15.57
C MET A 7 4.39 -16.59 -15.58
N PRO A 8 4.90 -17.03 -14.42
CA PRO A 8 6.18 -17.72 -14.38
C PRO A 8 6.12 -19.01 -15.20
N GLY A 9 7.25 -19.42 -15.75
CA GLY A 9 7.34 -20.72 -16.43
C GLY A 9 7.02 -21.89 -15.50
N ALA A 10 6.65 -23.04 -16.06
CA ALA A 10 6.21 -24.22 -15.29
C ALA A 10 7.18 -24.63 -14.15
N ALA A 11 8.49 -24.50 -14.38
CA ALA A 11 9.51 -24.76 -13.37
C ALA A 11 9.45 -23.79 -12.18
N ALA A 12 9.23 -22.49 -12.44
CA ALA A 12 9.07 -21.49 -11.40
C ALA A 12 7.75 -21.68 -10.64
N ILE A 13 6.65 -22.01 -11.34
CA ILE A 13 5.37 -22.36 -10.70
C ILE A 13 5.55 -23.58 -9.77
N ALA A 14 6.29 -24.61 -10.20
CA ALA A 14 6.57 -25.77 -9.36
C ALA A 14 7.41 -25.41 -8.12
N ALA A 15 8.41 -24.53 -8.27
CA ALA A 15 9.20 -24.03 -7.15
C ALA A 15 8.34 -23.24 -6.15
N ILE A 16 7.49 -22.34 -6.64
CA ILE A 16 6.54 -21.56 -5.82
C ILE A 16 5.62 -22.50 -5.04
N LYS A 17 5.02 -23.50 -5.71
CA LYS A 17 4.15 -24.48 -5.04
C LYS A 17 4.88 -25.27 -3.95
N LYS A 18 6.11 -25.69 -4.22
CA LYS A 18 6.95 -26.37 -3.22
C LYS A 18 7.23 -25.49 -2.00
N ASP A 19 7.51 -24.20 -2.20
CA ASP A 19 7.75 -23.28 -1.09
C ASP A 19 6.47 -22.99 -0.29
N ILE A 20 5.31 -22.93 -0.97
CA ILE A 20 3.99 -22.86 -0.33
C ILE A 20 3.77 -24.10 0.55
N GLU A 21 4.08 -25.31 0.09
CA GLU A 21 3.96 -26.54 0.89
C GLU A 21 4.84 -26.49 2.16
N VAL A 22 6.09 -26.03 2.02
CA VAL A 22 7.02 -25.86 3.16
C VAL A 22 6.50 -24.82 4.15
N TYR A 23 5.92 -23.72 3.65
CA TYR A 23 5.29 -22.70 4.48
C TYR A 23 4.07 -23.25 5.20
N GLU A 24 3.16 -23.94 4.51
CA GLU A 24 1.93 -24.49 5.08
C GLU A 24 2.20 -25.49 6.21
N ALA A 25 3.25 -26.32 6.06
CA ALA A 25 3.70 -27.23 7.11
C ALA A 25 4.10 -26.46 8.40
N LYS A 26 4.80 -25.33 8.26
CA LYS A 26 5.17 -24.47 9.39
C LYS A 26 3.96 -23.67 9.91
N ARG A 27 3.15 -23.12 9.03
CA ARG A 27 1.96 -22.30 9.32
C ARG A 27 1.00 -23.03 10.23
N ALA A 28 0.67 -24.30 9.92
CA ALA A 28 -0.27 -25.08 10.72
C ALA A 28 0.14 -25.18 12.19
N SER A 29 1.44 -25.39 12.46
CA SER A 29 1.98 -25.47 13.82
C SER A 29 1.92 -24.12 14.56
N VAL A 30 2.26 -23.03 13.87
CA VAL A 30 2.28 -21.68 14.43
C VAL A 30 0.85 -21.16 14.65
N ALA A 31 -0.06 -21.40 13.71
CA ALA A 31 -1.47 -21.05 13.83
C ALA A 31 -2.11 -21.77 15.03
N ARG A 32 -1.83 -23.07 15.21
CA ARG A 32 -2.33 -23.82 16.37
C ARG A 32 -1.78 -23.28 17.68
N ALA A 33 -0.49 -22.95 17.73
CA ALA A 33 0.12 -22.36 18.92
C ALA A 33 -0.45 -20.97 19.23
N ALA A 34 -0.65 -20.12 18.23
CA ALA A 34 -1.21 -18.78 18.39
C ALA A 34 -2.67 -18.84 18.91
N LYS A 35 -3.49 -19.76 18.38
CA LYS A 35 -4.88 -19.98 18.80
C LYS A 35 -5.01 -20.29 20.30
N TRP A 36 -4.03 -20.96 20.90
CA TRP A 36 -4.08 -21.30 22.33
C TRP A 36 -3.31 -20.32 23.21
N ARG A 37 -2.16 -19.79 22.75
CA ARG A 37 -1.33 -18.89 23.55
C ARG A 37 -2.02 -17.57 23.86
N ALA A 38 -2.72 -16.98 22.89
CA ALA A 38 -3.40 -15.70 23.08
C ALA A 38 -4.50 -15.78 24.17
N PRO A 39 -5.50 -16.68 24.10
CA PRO A 39 -6.51 -16.79 25.15
C PRO A 39 -5.93 -17.29 26.47
N LEU A 40 -4.91 -18.16 26.46
CA LEU A 40 -4.27 -18.61 27.70
C LEU A 40 -3.56 -17.46 28.42
N PHE A 41 -2.73 -16.69 27.74
CA PHE A 41 -1.99 -15.60 28.37
C PHE A 41 -2.90 -14.47 28.82
N VAL A 42 -3.86 -14.06 27.99
CA VAL A 42 -4.83 -13.02 28.36
C VAL A 42 -5.75 -13.54 29.48
N GLY A 43 -6.23 -14.78 29.39
CA GLY A 43 -7.08 -15.41 30.40
C GLY A 43 -6.38 -15.52 31.75
N LEU A 44 -5.10 -15.91 31.79
CA LEU A 44 -4.33 -15.95 33.03
C LEU A 44 -4.18 -14.57 33.68
N VAL A 45 -3.99 -13.51 32.88
CA VAL A 45 -3.95 -12.14 33.41
C VAL A 45 -5.31 -11.74 33.97
N VAL A 46 -6.41 -12.04 33.28
CA VAL A 46 -7.76 -11.73 33.76
C VAL A 46 -8.05 -12.45 35.08
N VAL A 47 -7.72 -13.74 35.17
CA VAL A 47 -7.87 -14.53 36.41
C VAL A 47 -7.01 -13.94 37.52
N PHE A 48 -5.75 -13.59 37.25
CA PHE A 48 -4.87 -12.96 38.22
C PHE A 48 -5.42 -11.62 38.73
N VAL A 49 -5.85 -10.74 37.82
CA VAL A 49 -6.46 -9.45 38.16
C VAL A 49 -7.72 -9.64 39.01
N ALA A 50 -8.58 -10.59 38.65
CA ALA A 50 -9.79 -10.89 39.40
C ALA A 50 -9.49 -11.41 40.81
N LEU A 51 -8.49 -12.28 40.97
CA LEU A 51 -8.07 -12.80 42.28
C LEU A 51 -7.49 -11.70 43.18
N ILE A 52 -6.63 -10.83 42.63
CA ILE A 52 -6.05 -9.73 43.39
C ILE A 52 -7.11 -8.68 43.76
N ALA A 53 -8.03 -8.36 42.83
CA ALA A 53 -9.16 -7.47 43.13
C ALA A 53 -10.06 -8.05 44.24
N TRP A 54 -10.35 -9.35 44.19
CA TRP A 54 -11.10 -10.03 45.25
C TRP A 54 -10.38 -9.95 46.60
N LEU A 55 -9.05 -10.07 46.63
CA LEU A 55 -8.25 -9.93 47.85
C LEU A 55 -8.27 -8.49 48.38
N PHE A 56 -8.17 -7.48 47.51
CA PHE A 56 -8.30 -6.08 47.89
C PHE A 56 -9.67 -5.79 48.54
N ASN A 57 -10.74 -6.38 48.02
CA ASN A 57 -12.07 -6.26 48.63
C ASN A 57 -12.18 -6.86 50.03
N LYS A 58 -11.30 -7.78 50.43
CA LYS A 58 -11.28 -8.31 51.81
C LYS A 58 -10.75 -7.30 52.82
N VAL A 59 -10.01 -6.29 52.35
CA VAL A 59 -9.35 -5.27 53.19
C VAL A 59 -9.95 -3.87 52.95
N ALA A 60 -10.68 -3.68 51.85
CA ALA A 60 -11.29 -2.41 51.48
C ALA A 60 -12.50 -2.05 52.35
N ASP A 61 -12.73 -0.74 52.51
CA ASP A 61 -13.97 -0.20 53.07
C ASP A 61 -15.18 -0.68 52.23
N PRO A 62 -16.30 -1.08 52.86
CA PRO A 62 -17.51 -1.49 52.15
C PRO A 62 -17.98 -0.53 51.05
N ASN A 63 -17.72 0.77 51.18
CA ASN A 63 -18.15 1.79 50.22
C ASN A 63 -17.21 1.96 49.02
N GLU A 64 -16.00 1.41 49.07
CA GLU A 64 -14.98 1.55 48.01
C GLU A 64 -14.63 0.22 47.32
N GLN A 65 -15.40 -0.83 47.59
CA GLN A 65 -15.18 -2.14 46.98
C GLN A 65 -15.19 -2.03 45.45
N TRP A 66 -14.25 -2.74 44.80
CA TRP A 66 -14.04 -2.78 43.35
C TRP A 66 -13.55 -1.50 42.67
N PHE A 67 -13.71 -0.33 43.30
CA PHE A 67 -13.44 0.98 42.69
C PHE A 67 -12.40 1.82 43.44
N SER A 68 -11.87 1.33 44.55
CA SER A 68 -10.80 2.04 45.27
C SER A 68 -9.57 2.26 44.37
N THR A 69 -8.76 3.27 44.71
CA THR A 69 -7.56 3.63 43.93
C THR A 69 -6.66 2.42 43.59
N PRO A 70 -6.38 1.47 44.52
CA PRO A 70 -5.65 0.24 44.20
C PRO A 70 -6.29 -0.63 43.10
N HIS A 71 -7.61 -0.74 43.03
CA HIS A 71 -8.31 -1.50 42.00
C HIS A 71 -8.11 -0.87 40.62
N VAL A 72 -8.28 0.45 40.53
CA VAL A 72 -8.09 1.18 39.26
C VAL A 72 -6.67 0.98 38.73
N PHE A 73 -5.66 1.11 39.58
CA PHE A 73 -4.27 0.82 39.20
C PHE A 73 -4.08 -0.63 38.74
N LEU A 74 -4.64 -1.60 39.47
CA LEU A 74 -4.57 -3.01 39.11
C LEU A 74 -5.19 -3.28 37.72
N TYR A 75 -6.34 -2.67 37.42
CA TYR A 75 -7.01 -2.85 36.13
C TYR A 75 -6.22 -2.22 34.98
N VAL A 76 -5.70 -1.00 35.16
CA VAL A 76 -4.88 -0.33 34.14
C VAL A 76 -3.60 -1.14 33.87
N VAL A 77 -2.89 -1.55 34.92
CA VAL A 77 -1.69 -2.38 34.78
C VAL A 77 -2.02 -3.73 34.15
N GLY A 78 -3.07 -4.39 34.62
CA GLY A 78 -3.55 -5.66 34.07
C GLY A 78 -3.89 -5.55 32.58
N PHE A 79 -4.54 -4.47 32.17
CA PHE A 79 -4.85 -4.19 30.77
C PHE A 79 -3.58 -4.01 29.94
N VAL A 80 -2.62 -3.20 30.39
CA VAL A 80 -1.34 -3.01 29.71
C VAL A 80 -0.58 -4.34 29.58
N VAL A 81 -0.51 -5.14 30.64
CA VAL A 81 0.13 -6.46 30.63
C VAL A 81 -0.58 -7.42 29.65
N ALA A 82 -1.91 -7.45 29.65
CA ALA A 82 -2.68 -8.27 28.72
C ALA A 82 -2.40 -7.90 27.26
N VAL A 83 -2.35 -6.61 26.94
CA VAL A 83 -1.99 -6.10 25.61
C VAL A 83 -0.58 -6.56 25.21
N VAL A 84 0.40 -6.40 26.10
CA VAL A 84 1.79 -6.84 25.84
C VAL A 84 1.88 -8.35 25.60
N LEU A 85 1.19 -9.16 26.40
CA LEU A 85 1.20 -10.62 26.26
C LEU A 85 0.47 -11.08 25.00
N TYR A 86 -0.63 -10.41 24.61
CA TYR A 86 -1.33 -10.67 23.36
C TYR A 86 -0.40 -10.47 22.16
N PHE A 87 0.27 -9.31 22.07
CA PHE A 87 1.23 -9.07 20.98
C PHE A 87 2.40 -10.06 21.02
N ARG A 88 2.88 -10.43 22.21
CA ARG A 88 3.93 -11.46 22.34
C ARG A 88 3.47 -12.83 21.86
N ALA A 89 2.20 -13.19 22.04
CA ALA A 89 1.62 -14.46 21.58
C ALA A 89 1.52 -14.54 20.05
N ILE A 90 1.23 -13.42 19.38
CA ILE A 90 1.00 -13.38 17.93
C ILE A 90 2.27 -13.10 17.12
N ARG A 91 3.29 -12.47 17.72
CA ARG A 91 4.59 -12.18 17.08
C ARG A 91 5.18 -13.33 16.24
N PRO A 92 5.17 -14.61 16.66
CA PRO A 92 5.70 -15.71 15.85
C PRO A 92 4.97 -15.88 14.52
N ALA A 93 3.64 -15.66 14.49
CA ALA A 93 2.84 -15.74 13.27
C ALA A 93 3.22 -14.63 12.29
N ALA A 94 3.26 -13.39 12.77
CA ALA A 94 3.65 -12.23 11.97
C ALA A 94 5.08 -12.40 11.40
N ARG A 95 6.03 -12.90 12.21
CA ARG A 95 7.41 -13.17 11.76
C ARG A 95 7.47 -14.26 10.69
N LEU A 96 6.67 -15.32 10.83
CA LEU A 96 6.63 -16.39 9.83
C LEU A 96 6.08 -15.89 8.50
N GLN A 97 4.97 -15.14 8.52
CA GLN A 97 4.40 -14.52 7.33
C GLN A 97 5.41 -13.58 6.66
N GLN A 98 6.06 -12.70 7.44
CA GLN A 98 7.03 -11.76 6.90
C GLN A 98 8.27 -12.44 6.30
N SER A 99 8.82 -13.44 6.99
CA SER A 99 9.95 -14.21 6.48
C SER A 99 9.58 -14.97 5.20
N PHE A 100 8.36 -15.51 5.14
CA PHE A 100 7.90 -16.18 3.94
C PHE A 100 7.67 -15.20 2.79
N ARG A 101 7.11 -14.02 3.05
CA ARG A 101 6.97 -12.94 2.06
C ARG A 101 8.33 -12.55 1.47
N GLN A 102 9.35 -12.35 2.31
CA GLN A 102 10.70 -12.02 1.86
C GLN A 102 11.34 -13.11 0.96
N THR A 103 11.02 -14.38 1.20
CA THR A 103 11.49 -15.50 0.37
C THR A 103 10.67 -15.66 -0.90
N LEU A 104 9.35 -15.52 -0.81
CA LEU A 104 8.40 -15.76 -1.90
C LEU A 104 8.46 -14.67 -2.96
N MET A 105 8.50 -13.39 -2.54
CA MET A 105 8.40 -12.23 -3.44
C MET A 105 9.45 -12.25 -4.56
N PRO A 106 10.75 -12.51 -4.30
CA PRO A 106 11.74 -12.64 -5.36
C PRO A 106 11.49 -13.80 -6.34
N ILE A 107 10.86 -14.88 -5.89
CA ILE A 107 10.59 -16.07 -6.73
C ILE A 107 9.39 -15.81 -7.64
N ILE A 108 8.29 -15.30 -7.09
CA ILE A 108 7.05 -15.03 -7.85
C ILE A 108 7.27 -13.90 -8.87
N PHE A 109 8.18 -12.98 -8.56
CA PHE A 109 8.54 -11.85 -9.41
C PHE A 109 9.89 -12.05 -10.11
N GLY A 110 10.29 -13.30 -10.37
CA GLY A 110 11.55 -13.63 -11.04
C GLY A 110 11.68 -13.11 -12.48
N PHE A 111 10.61 -12.57 -13.08
CA PHE A 111 10.65 -11.86 -14.36
C PHE A 111 11.21 -10.43 -14.25
N ILE A 112 11.37 -9.91 -13.02
CA ILE A 112 11.94 -8.59 -12.74
C ILE A 112 13.45 -8.73 -12.57
N GLY A 113 14.22 -8.03 -13.40
CA GLY A 113 15.67 -7.95 -13.27
C GLY A 113 16.06 -7.16 -12.01
N ASP A 114 17.15 -7.56 -11.35
CA ASP A 114 17.68 -6.87 -10.15
C ASP A 114 16.62 -6.62 -9.06
N MET A 115 15.67 -7.54 -8.90
CA MET A 115 14.53 -7.38 -7.99
C MET A 115 14.99 -7.20 -6.54
N ARG A 116 14.42 -6.19 -5.88
CA ARG A 116 14.55 -5.96 -4.44
C ARG A 116 13.17 -5.78 -3.83
N TYR A 117 12.97 -6.41 -2.68
CA TYR A 117 11.78 -6.29 -1.87
C TYR A 117 12.12 -5.64 -0.52
N GLN A 118 11.32 -4.66 -0.12
CA GLN A 118 11.39 -4.00 1.19
C GLN A 118 9.99 -3.87 1.78
N HIS A 119 9.91 -3.73 3.10
CA HIS A 119 8.65 -3.62 3.83
C HIS A 119 8.75 -2.56 4.92
N ASP A 120 7.70 -1.74 5.07
CA ASP A 120 7.56 -0.74 6.13
C ASP A 120 8.74 0.26 6.20
N VAL A 121 9.20 0.70 5.03
CA VAL A 121 10.24 1.74 4.88
C VAL A 121 9.77 2.84 3.92
N THR A 122 10.41 4.00 3.94
CA THR A 122 10.09 5.07 2.98
C THR A 122 10.70 4.75 1.60
N PRO A 123 9.90 4.72 0.51
CA PRO A 123 10.40 4.48 -0.85
C PRO A 123 11.37 5.58 -1.30
N HIS A 124 12.37 5.23 -2.11
CA HIS A 124 13.38 6.18 -2.57
C HIS A 124 12.83 7.25 -3.52
N SER A 125 11.76 6.94 -4.25
CA SER A 125 11.12 7.83 -5.21
C SER A 125 10.10 8.77 -4.59
N PHE A 126 9.69 8.54 -3.34
CA PHE A 126 8.59 9.28 -2.71
C PHE A 126 8.88 10.78 -2.60
N ASP A 127 10.11 11.18 -2.25
CA ASP A 127 10.48 12.59 -2.12
C ASP A 127 10.44 13.34 -3.47
N ARG A 128 10.46 12.62 -4.60
CA ARG A 128 10.41 13.19 -5.97
C ARG A 128 9.00 13.23 -6.55
N LEU A 129 8.04 12.55 -5.92
CA LEU A 129 6.63 12.57 -6.32
C LEU A 129 6.05 13.98 -6.14
N PRO A 130 5.51 14.63 -7.18
CA PRO A 130 4.84 15.91 -7.04
C PRO A 130 3.66 15.80 -6.06
N ARG A 131 3.65 16.64 -5.02
CA ARG A 131 2.61 16.61 -3.98
C ARG A 131 1.22 16.90 -4.55
N GLU A 132 1.18 17.66 -5.64
CA GLU A 132 -0.01 17.99 -6.40
C GLU A 132 -0.74 16.71 -6.87
N THR A 133 -0.04 15.61 -7.15
CA THR A 133 -0.66 14.37 -7.64
C THR A 133 -1.46 13.63 -6.56
N VAL A 134 -1.10 13.82 -5.29
CA VAL A 134 -1.74 13.13 -4.15
C VAL A 134 -2.58 14.06 -3.28
N GLY A 135 -2.41 15.37 -3.40
CA GLY A 135 -3.09 16.37 -2.56
C GLY A 135 -2.33 16.64 -1.25
N GLY A 136 -2.92 17.46 -0.39
CA GLY A 136 -2.35 17.74 0.94
C GLY A 136 -2.45 16.51 1.85
N PHE A 137 -1.33 16.12 2.46
CA PHE A 137 -1.28 15.11 3.51
C PHE A 137 -0.24 15.51 4.54
N THR A 138 -0.41 15.05 5.78
CA THR A 138 0.53 15.27 6.89
C THR A 138 1.19 13.99 7.35
N MET A 139 0.60 12.83 7.03
CA MET A 139 1.07 11.51 7.44
C MET A 139 1.11 10.57 6.24
N SER A 140 2.04 9.62 6.26
CA SER A 140 2.25 8.62 5.22
C SER A 140 2.64 7.28 5.83
N ARG A 141 2.15 6.19 5.24
CA ARG A 141 2.60 4.82 5.51
C ARG A 141 2.82 4.09 4.19
N PHE A 142 3.86 3.26 4.17
CA PHE A 142 4.20 2.42 3.03
C PHE A 142 4.32 0.98 3.52
N ASP A 143 3.70 0.04 2.83
CA ASP A 143 3.69 -1.36 3.27
C ASP A 143 4.69 -2.18 2.46
N ASP A 144 4.35 -2.58 1.24
CA ASP A 144 5.22 -3.33 0.35
C ASP A 144 5.89 -2.43 -0.68
N ILE A 145 7.20 -2.64 -0.88
CA ILE A 145 8.01 -1.95 -1.87
C ILE A 145 8.75 -2.98 -2.71
N ILE A 146 8.60 -2.87 -4.03
CA ILE A 146 9.22 -3.72 -5.03
C ILE A 146 9.99 -2.81 -5.99
N SER A 147 11.29 -2.99 -6.12
CA SER A 147 12.11 -2.26 -7.10
C SER A 147 12.89 -3.22 -7.98
N GLY A 148 13.26 -2.78 -9.17
CA GLY A 148 14.04 -3.58 -10.11
C GLY A 148 14.02 -2.99 -11.51
N ARG A 149 14.22 -3.88 -12.49
CA ARG A 149 14.19 -3.57 -13.91
C ARG A 149 13.15 -4.41 -14.63
N TYR A 150 12.36 -3.77 -15.47
CA TYR A 150 11.34 -4.40 -16.30
C TYR A 150 11.37 -3.75 -17.68
N ASP A 151 11.29 -4.54 -18.76
CA ASP A 151 11.30 -4.05 -20.16
C ASP A 151 12.37 -2.96 -20.44
N GLY A 152 13.58 -3.15 -19.88
CA GLY A 152 14.72 -2.25 -20.06
C GLY A 152 14.75 -0.99 -19.19
N PHE A 153 13.73 -0.71 -18.36
CA PHE A 153 13.70 0.47 -17.49
C PHE A 153 13.71 0.11 -16.00
N ALA A 154 14.24 1.01 -15.17
CA ALA A 154 14.19 0.87 -13.72
C ALA A 154 12.86 1.38 -13.16
N PHE A 155 12.33 0.69 -12.16
CA PHE A 155 11.11 1.11 -11.47
C PHE A 155 11.20 0.88 -9.95
N GLU A 156 10.35 1.58 -9.22
CA GLU A 156 10.02 1.33 -7.82
C GLU A 156 8.51 1.40 -7.68
N LEU A 157 7.91 0.30 -7.23
CA LEU A 157 6.48 0.16 -6.98
C LEU A 157 6.26 0.03 -5.48
N TYR A 158 5.27 0.75 -4.95
CA TYR A 158 4.96 0.66 -3.53
C TYR A 158 3.49 0.89 -3.20
N GLU A 159 3.00 0.20 -2.18
CA GLU A 159 1.70 0.47 -1.57
C GLU A 159 1.79 1.65 -0.62
N ALA A 160 0.93 2.65 -0.79
CA ALA A 160 0.92 3.86 0.03
C ALA A 160 -0.47 4.16 0.60
N ASP A 161 -0.49 4.56 1.87
CA ASP A 161 -1.62 5.18 2.56
C ASP A 161 -1.19 6.58 3.01
N LEU A 162 -1.78 7.61 2.43
CA LEU A 162 -1.53 9.02 2.71
C LEU A 162 -2.80 9.65 3.26
N TRP A 163 -2.67 10.36 4.38
CA TRP A 163 -3.82 11.00 5.01
C TRP A 163 -3.45 12.31 5.69
N ASP A 164 -4.48 13.14 5.88
CA ASP A 164 -4.41 14.33 6.70
C ASP A 164 -5.10 14.10 8.06
N GLY A 165 -4.65 14.83 9.08
CA GLY A 165 -5.14 14.73 10.45
C GLY A 165 -4.47 13.66 11.31
N GLY A 166 -5.12 13.31 12.42
CA GLY A 166 -4.59 12.35 13.39
C GLY A 166 -4.61 10.91 12.87
N ALA A 167 -3.73 10.07 13.40
CA ALA A 167 -3.60 8.66 13.00
C ALA A 167 -4.87 7.80 13.25
N THR A 168 -5.81 8.27 14.07
CA THR A 168 -7.00 7.48 14.48
C THR A 168 -8.29 8.28 14.48
N LYS A 169 -8.27 9.52 14.99
CA LYS A 169 -9.42 10.44 14.96
C LYS A 169 -9.21 11.50 13.89
N ASN A 170 -10.26 11.80 13.13
CA ASN A 170 -10.25 12.76 12.02
C ASN A 170 -9.27 12.40 10.88
N LYS A 171 -9.03 11.11 10.64
CA LYS A 171 -8.23 10.64 9.50
C LYS A 171 -9.00 10.93 8.20
N ALA A 172 -8.48 11.83 7.37
CA ALA A 172 -8.98 12.08 6.03
C ALA A 172 -7.99 11.47 5.03
N THR A 173 -8.34 10.31 4.45
CA THR A 173 -7.48 9.64 3.45
C THR A 173 -7.42 10.48 2.17
N THR A 174 -6.22 10.91 1.81
CA THR A 174 -5.97 11.68 0.58
C THR A 174 -5.59 10.76 -0.57
N PHE A 175 -4.89 9.66 -0.26
CA PHE A 175 -4.56 8.61 -1.21
C PHE A 175 -4.43 7.26 -0.50
N LYS A 176 -5.02 6.21 -1.08
CA LYS A 176 -4.71 4.83 -0.72
C LYS A 176 -4.64 4.02 -2.01
N GLY A 177 -3.54 3.31 -2.22
CA GLY A 177 -3.34 2.49 -3.41
C GLY A 177 -1.88 2.24 -3.72
N VAL A 178 -1.58 2.01 -4.99
CA VAL A 178 -0.23 1.70 -5.47
C VAL A 178 0.35 2.89 -6.23
N VAL A 179 1.62 3.15 -6.00
CA VAL A 179 2.42 4.09 -6.80
C VAL A 179 3.51 3.32 -7.53
N VAL A 180 3.66 3.59 -8.82
CA VAL A 180 4.75 3.08 -9.65
C VAL A 180 5.57 4.27 -10.13
N ALA A 181 6.78 4.40 -9.60
CA ALA A 181 7.78 5.33 -10.09
C ALA A 181 8.66 4.64 -11.13
N PHE A 182 8.94 5.31 -12.24
CA PHE A 182 9.73 4.80 -13.35
C PHE A 182 10.51 5.92 -14.03
N GLU A 183 11.59 5.56 -14.71
CA GLU A 183 12.35 6.50 -15.54
C GLU A 183 11.64 6.75 -16.87
N THR A 184 11.40 8.00 -17.26
CA THR A 184 10.82 8.34 -18.56
C THR A 184 11.83 8.07 -19.71
N ILE A 185 11.36 7.91 -20.95
CA ILE A 185 12.28 7.80 -22.10
C ILE A 185 12.93 9.16 -22.39
N GLU A 186 12.12 10.22 -22.37
CA GLU A 186 12.60 11.59 -22.48
C GLU A 186 12.19 12.37 -21.22
N PRO A 187 13.11 13.15 -20.63
CA PRO A 187 12.77 14.00 -19.49
C PRO A 187 11.73 15.05 -19.86
N PHE A 188 10.70 15.20 -19.04
CA PHE A 188 9.75 16.30 -19.18
C PHE A 188 10.37 17.60 -18.63
N PRO A 189 10.44 18.70 -19.41
CA PRO A 189 11.06 19.95 -18.98
C PRO A 189 10.14 20.76 -18.05
N GLY A 190 9.86 20.22 -16.87
CA GLY A 190 8.97 20.82 -15.88
C GLY A 190 8.28 19.76 -15.01
N ILE A 191 7.10 20.12 -14.50
CA ILE A 191 6.18 19.22 -13.82
C ILE A 191 4.87 19.20 -14.60
N LEU A 192 4.36 18.01 -14.91
CA LEU A 192 3.02 17.78 -15.45
C LEU A 192 2.29 16.78 -14.57
N VAL A 193 1.08 17.13 -14.14
CA VAL A 193 0.22 16.26 -13.33
C VAL A 193 -1.13 16.11 -14.02
N ALA A 194 -1.61 14.87 -14.11
CA ALA A 194 -2.98 14.55 -14.42
C ALA A 194 -3.58 13.84 -13.19
N ALA A 195 -4.46 14.52 -12.47
CA ALA A 195 -5.14 13.96 -11.30
C ALA A 195 -6.65 14.01 -11.47
N ARG A 196 -7.36 13.27 -10.63
CA ARG A 196 -8.83 13.27 -10.60
C ARG A 196 -9.36 14.70 -10.41
N ARG A 197 -10.32 15.09 -11.24
CA ARG A 197 -11.08 16.33 -11.04
C ARG A 197 -12.00 16.18 -9.82
N ALA A 198 -11.86 17.08 -8.85
CA ALA A 198 -12.80 17.14 -7.73
C ALA A 198 -14.14 17.74 -8.20
N SER A 199 -15.25 17.08 -7.88
CA SER A 199 -16.58 17.62 -8.14
C SER A 199 -16.93 18.70 -7.10
N GLY A 200 -16.86 19.97 -7.52
CA GLY A 200 -17.22 21.14 -6.70
C GLY A 200 -16.14 22.21 -6.68
N VAL A 201 -16.51 23.44 -6.29
CA VAL A 201 -15.68 24.68 -6.29
C VAL A 201 -14.47 24.61 -5.31
N ILE A 202 -14.08 23.42 -4.87
CA ILE A 202 -12.99 23.13 -3.93
C ILE A 202 -12.09 22.10 -4.60
N GLY A 203 -11.28 22.54 -5.56
CA GLY A 203 -10.37 21.68 -6.32
C GLY A 203 -9.45 20.87 -5.41
N PHE A 204 -9.16 19.63 -5.82
CA PHE A 204 -8.24 18.67 -5.19
C PHE A 204 -6.87 19.30 -4.81
N PHE A 205 -6.50 20.38 -5.48
CA PHE A 205 -5.24 21.11 -5.34
C PHE A 205 -5.28 22.35 -4.44
N ARG A 206 -6.28 22.54 -3.55
CA ARG A 206 -6.40 23.77 -2.71
C ARG A 206 -5.35 23.91 -1.60
N GLY A 207 -4.21 23.24 -1.70
CA GLY A 207 -3.04 23.49 -0.86
C GLY A 207 -2.23 24.66 -1.41
N MET A 208 -1.84 25.59 -0.54
CA MET A 208 -1.04 26.80 -0.79
C MET A 208 0.40 26.55 -1.33
N PHE A 209 0.62 25.51 -2.15
CA PHE A 209 1.96 24.93 -2.37
C PHE A 209 2.47 24.90 -3.81
N ALA A 210 1.80 25.53 -4.78
CA ALA A 210 2.36 25.66 -6.14
C ALA A 210 2.24 27.09 -6.69
N PRO A 211 3.20 27.99 -6.43
CA PRO A 211 3.31 29.19 -7.24
C PRO A 211 3.83 28.77 -8.63
N ARG A 212 2.92 28.61 -9.61
CA ARG A 212 3.12 28.55 -11.09
C ARG A 212 2.51 27.35 -11.86
N MET A 213 1.70 26.48 -11.24
CA MET A 213 1.01 25.40 -11.98
C MET A 213 -0.26 25.91 -12.68
N GLN A 214 -0.27 25.92 -14.01
CA GLN A 214 -1.38 26.32 -14.87
C GLN A 214 -2.24 25.10 -15.25
N GLU A 215 -3.56 25.25 -15.22
CA GLU A 215 -4.48 24.24 -15.75
C GLU A 215 -4.46 24.24 -17.28
N LEU A 216 -4.55 23.06 -17.89
CA LEU A 216 -4.57 22.89 -19.33
C LEU A 216 -5.68 21.89 -19.71
N PRO A 217 -6.61 22.24 -20.62
CA PRO A 217 -7.59 21.27 -21.11
C PRO A 217 -6.94 20.27 -22.08
N SER A 218 -7.38 19.01 -22.03
CA SER A 218 -7.05 17.98 -23.02
C SER A 218 -7.79 18.16 -24.34
N GLY A 219 -8.92 18.88 -24.34
CA GLY A 219 -9.77 19.05 -25.51
C GLY A 219 -10.70 17.86 -25.76
N VAL A 220 -10.68 16.86 -24.87
CA VAL A 220 -11.60 15.71 -24.87
C VAL A 220 -12.57 15.89 -23.71
N PRO A 221 -13.87 16.18 -23.93
CA PRO A 221 -14.81 16.53 -22.87
C PRO A 221 -14.91 15.49 -21.74
N GLU A 222 -14.84 14.20 -22.10
CA GLU A 222 -14.89 13.09 -21.15
C GLU A 222 -13.69 13.09 -20.20
N LEU A 223 -12.48 13.31 -20.74
CA LEU A 223 -11.26 13.39 -19.94
C LEU A 223 -11.21 14.67 -19.13
N ASP A 224 -11.60 15.80 -19.72
CA ASP A 224 -11.66 17.08 -19.01
C ASP A 224 -12.71 17.08 -17.90
N ALA A 225 -13.72 16.20 -17.95
CA ALA A 225 -14.64 15.99 -16.83
C ALA A 225 -14.04 15.12 -15.71
N ALA A 226 -13.22 14.11 -16.06
CA ALA A 226 -12.64 13.17 -15.11
C ALA A 226 -11.31 13.65 -14.50
N TYR A 227 -10.55 14.46 -15.24
CA TYR A 227 -9.18 14.86 -14.93
C TYR A 227 -9.00 16.39 -14.88
N GLU A 228 -8.10 16.81 -14.01
CA GLU A 228 -7.51 18.15 -13.98
C GLU A 228 -6.03 18.00 -14.34
N PHE A 229 -5.62 18.57 -15.49
CA PHE A 229 -4.23 18.60 -15.91
C PHE A 229 -3.59 19.90 -15.48
N ARG A 230 -2.43 19.82 -14.82
CA ARG A 230 -1.68 20.99 -14.36
C ARG A 230 -0.22 20.88 -14.71
N THR A 231 0.38 21.99 -15.12
CA THR A 231 1.78 22.05 -15.51
C THR A 231 2.42 23.39 -15.17
N ASN A 232 3.73 23.41 -14.91
CA ASN A 232 4.51 24.65 -14.87
C ASN A 232 5.16 25.00 -16.21
N ASN A 233 5.02 24.14 -17.23
CA ASN A 233 5.48 24.36 -18.61
C ASN A 233 4.37 23.96 -19.61
N VAL A 234 3.60 24.95 -20.05
CA VAL A 234 2.44 24.74 -20.93
C VAL A 234 2.87 24.36 -22.35
N GLU A 235 3.97 24.94 -22.84
CA GLU A 235 4.48 24.67 -24.19
C GLU A 235 4.86 23.20 -24.35
N ALA A 236 5.56 22.65 -23.36
CA ALA A 236 5.93 21.23 -23.35
C ALA A 236 4.75 20.29 -23.06
N ALA A 237 3.81 20.69 -22.18
CA ALA A 237 2.70 19.83 -21.79
C ALA A 237 1.60 19.70 -22.85
N ARG A 238 1.34 20.77 -23.62
CA ARG A 238 0.23 20.83 -24.60
C ARG A 238 0.18 19.64 -25.55
N PRO A 239 1.25 19.28 -26.29
CA PRO A 239 1.20 18.15 -27.21
C PRO A 239 0.98 16.80 -26.51
N LEU A 240 1.44 16.65 -25.27
CA LEU A 240 1.22 15.42 -24.48
C LEU A 240 -0.24 15.29 -24.06
N VAL A 241 -0.78 16.36 -23.46
CA VAL A 241 -2.12 16.41 -22.87
C VAL A 241 -3.22 16.32 -23.92
N THR A 242 -3.05 16.91 -25.11
CA THR A 242 -4.02 16.79 -26.21
C THR A 242 -3.80 15.55 -27.08
N GLY A 243 -2.75 14.78 -26.82
CA GLY A 243 -2.30 13.67 -27.66
C GLY A 243 -2.18 12.36 -26.88
N ARG A 244 -0.94 11.87 -26.76
CA ARG A 244 -0.64 10.52 -26.24
C ARG A 244 -1.10 10.32 -24.79
N LEU A 245 -0.99 11.34 -23.92
CA LEU A 245 -1.41 11.22 -22.52
C LEU A 245 -2.92 11.09 -22.38
N ALA A 246 -3.70 11.86 -23.15
CA ALA A 246 -5.15 11.73 -23.17
C ALA A 246 -5.60 10.32 -23.56
N GLN A 247 -5.01 9.76 -24.63
CA GLN A 247 -5.33 8.41 -25.08
C GLN A 247 -5.03 7.35 -24.00
N ALA A 248 -3.91 7.48 -23.29
CA ALA A 248 -3.57 6.55 -22.24
C ALA A 248 -4.41 6.69 -20.98
N LEU A 249 -4.80 7.91 -20.59
CA LEU A 249 -5.72 8.11 -19.47
C LEU A 249 -7.11 7.55 -19.78
N LYS A 250 -7.54 7.62 -21.05
CA LYS A 250 -8.76 6.95 -21.51
C LYS A 250 -8.66 5.43 -21.35
N TRP A 251 -7.58 4.83 -21.88
CA TRP A 251 -7.34 3.39 -21.73
C TRP A 251 -7.17 2.96 -20.26
N LEU A 252 -6.52 3.78 -19.44
CA LEU A 252 -6.39 3.57 -18.00
C LEU A 252 -7.75 3.55 -17.30
N GLY A 253 -8.66 4.47 -17.66
CA GLY A 253 -10.03 4.49 -17.12
C GLY A 253 -10.84 3.26 -17.53
N GLU A 254 -10.59 2.70 -18.71
CA GLU A 254 -11.20 1.44 -19.16
C GLU A 254 -10.62 0.22 -18.40
N THR A 255 -9.32 0.25 -18.10
CA THR A 255 -8.62 -0.86 -17.43
C THR A 255 -8.83 -0.86 -15.91
N TRP A 256 -8.95 0.32 -15.31
CA TRP A 256 -9.09 0.55 -13.87
C TRP A 256 -10.32 1.43 -13.59
N PRO A 257 -11.54 0.85 -13.56
CA PRO A 257 -12.78 1.62 -13.60
C PRO A 257 -13.18 2.30 -12.29
N ASP A 258 -12.53 1.97 -11.16
CA ASP A 258 -12.93 2.45 -9.83
C ASP A 258 -12.67 3.95 -9.63
N GLU A 259 -11.42 4.32 -9.39
CA GLU A 259 -10.99 5.71 -9.25
C GLU A 259 -9.98 6.05 -10.36
N PRO A 260 -10.09 7.23 -11.01
CA PRO A 260 -9.17 7.65 -12.06
C PRO A 260 -7.70 7.53 -11.63
N ALA A 261 -6.92 6.79 -12.42
CA ALA A 261 -5.48 6.67 -12.27
C ALA A 261 -4.82 8.04 -12.40
N ARG A 262 -3.87 8.38 -11.53
CA ARG A 262 -3.19 9.68 -11.55
C ARG A 262 -1.81 9.50 -12.18
N VAL A 263 -1.38 10.48 -12.96
CA VAL A 263 -0.06 10.47 -13.62
C VAL A 263 0.69 11.73 -13.28
N ALA A 264 1.99 11.62 -13.04
CA ALA A 264 2.88 12.77 -12.89
C ALA A 264 4.18 12.56 -13.66
N LEU A 265 4.68 13.63 -14.28
CA LEU A 265 6.01 13.69 -14.88
C LEU A 265 6.79 14.82 -14.20
N ASN A 266 8.01 14.55 -13.78
CA ASN A 266 8.90 15.50 -13.11
C ASN A 266 10.35 15.24 -13.55
N GLY A 267 10.85 16.00 -14.52
CA GLY A 267 12.15 15.70 -15.12
C GLY A 267 12.18 14.30 -15.74
N SER A 268 13.14 13.48 -15.33
CA SER A 268 13.29 12.08 -15.77
C SER A 268 12.40 11.09 -15.00
N ASP A 269 11.71 11.52 -13.95
CA ASP A 269 10.83 10.65 -13.18
C ASP A 269 9.39 10.72 -13.71
N GLY A 270 8.81 9.55 -13.93
CA GLY A 270 7.38 9.35 -14.18
C GLY A 270 6.74 8.59 -13.03
N PHE A 271 5.52 8.98 -12.67
CA PHE A 271 4.74 8.35 -11.62
C PHE A 271 3.36 7.98 -12.14
N LEU A 272 2.97 6.74 -11.89
CA LEU A 272 1.61 6.24 -12.08
C LEU A 272 1.04 5.89 -10.70
N LEU A 273 -0.10 6.47 -10.36
CA LEU A 273 -0.79 6.19 -9.12
C LEU A 273 -2.13 5.55 -9.43
N LEU A 274 -2.37 4.40 -8.80
CA LEU A 274 -3.59 3.63 -8.96
C LEU A 274 -4.31 3.63 -7.61
N PRO A 275 -5.27 4.53 -7.38
CA PRO A 275 -6.01 4.57 -6.13
C PRO A 275 -6.86 3.30 -6.02
N GLN A 276 -6.56 2.45 -5.03
CA GLN A 276 -7.31 1.24 -4.73
C GLN A 276 -7.29 0.95 -3.23
N PRO A 277 -8.41 0.53 -2.63
CA PRO A 277 -8.47 0.20 -1.21
C PRO A 277 -7.82 -1.17 -0.89
N LYS A 278 -7.61 -2.00 -1.92
CA LYS A 278 -7.03 -3.34 -1.86
C LYS A 278 -5.54 -3.29 -1.53
N ASN A 279 -5.07 -4.23 -0.71
CA ASN A 279 -3.66 -4.55 -0.57
C ASN A 279 -3.32 -5.64 -1.60
N PHE A 280 -2.41 -5.35 -2.52
CA PHE A 280 -2.03 -6.20 -3.63
C PHE A 280 -1.04 -7.27 -3.23
N PHE A 281 -0.14 -7.01 -2.27
CA PHE A 281 0.93 -7.95 -1.91
C PHE A 281 0.74 -8.58 -0.52
N GLU A 282 -0.45 -8.40 0.06
CA GLU A 282 -0.79 -8.97 1.34
C GLU A 282 -1.07 -10.48 1.24
N LEU A 283 -0.32 -11.26 2.03
CA LEU A 283 -0.58 -12.67 2.22
C LEU A 283 -1.78 -12.87 3.17
N PRO A 284 -2.58 -13.94 2.99
CA PRO A 284 -3.68 -14.24 3.89
C PRO A 284 -3.19 -14.42 5.33
N ASP A 285 -4.11 -14.19 6.29
CA ASP A 285 -3.84 -14.38 7.71
C ASP A 285 -3.33 -15.81 8.01
N ILE A 286 -2.52 -15.97 9.06
CA ILE A 286 -1.94 -17.25 9.45
C ILE A 286 -2.98 -18.37 9.64
N SER A 287 -4.24 -18.03 9.91
CA SER A 287 -5.35 -18.97 10.05
C SER A 287 -5.83 -19.56 8.71
N VAL A 288 -5.61 -18.87 7.60
CA VAL A 288 -6.07 -19.25 6.26
C VAL A 288 -4.93 -19.96 5.51
N PRO A 289 -5.17 -21.12 4.89
CA PRO A 289 -4.17 -21.77 4.03
C PRO A 289 -3.84 -20.92 2.82
N LEU A 290 -2.55 -20.80 2.52
CA LEU A 290 -2.09 -20.16 1.30
C LEU A 290 -2.29 -21.09 0.11
N ASP A 291 -2.86 -20.54 -0.96
CA ASP A 291 -3.06 -21.23 -2.23
C ASP A 291 -2.49 -20.42 -3.39
N TYR A 292 -1.87 -21.12 -4.33
CA TYR A 292 -1.23 -20.49 -5.48
C TYR A 292 -2.24 -19.78 -6.39
N ALA A 293 -3.36 -20.42 -6.71
CA ALA A 293 -4.29 -19.91 -7.71
C ALA A 293 -5.12 -18.72 -7.19
N SER A 294 -5.51 -18.75 -5.92
CA SER A 294 -6.35 -17.70 -5.33
C SER A 294 -5.55 -16.54 -4.72
N HIS A 295 -4.31 -16.78 -4.27
CA HIS A 295 -3.52 -15.74 -3.62
C HIS A 295 -2.33 -15.32 -4.47
N VAL A 296 -1.55 -16.24 -5.04
CA VAL A 296 -0.27 -15.88 -5.69
C VAL A 296 -0.43 -15.47 -7.15
N ALA A 297 -1.17 -16.22 -7.95
CA ALA A 297 -1.36 -15.92 -9.36
C ALA A 297 -1.99 -14.53 -9.61
N PRO A 298 -3.00 -14.08 -8.81
CA PRO A 298 -3.52 -12.72 -8.93
C PRO A 298 -2.47 -11.65 -8.62
N MET A 299 -1.59 -11.84 -7.62
CA MET A 299 -0.51 -10.89 -7.32
C MET A 299 0.45 -10.70 -8.50
N ILE A 300 0.80 -11.80 -9.17
CA ILE A 300 1.66 -11.77 -10.36
C ILE A 300 0.97 -11.04 -11.51
N SER A 301 -0.30 -11.37 -11.76
CA SER A 301 -1.09 -10.73 -12.81
C SER A 301 -1.25 -9.22 -12.55
N ASP A 302 -1.56 -8.84 -11.32
CA ASP A 302 -1.74 -7.44 -10.91
C ASP A 302 -0.43 -6.66 -11.10
N LEU A 303 0.70 -7.19 -10.62
CA LEU A 303 2.01 -6.55 -10.81
C LEU A 303 2.38 -6.43 -12.30
N GLY A 304 2.17 -7.50 -13.06
CA GLY A 304 2.43 -7.51 -14.50
C GLY A 304 1.62 -6.44 -15.23
N ALA A 305 0.32 -6.34 -14.92
CA ALA A 305 -0.55 -5.30 -15.46
C ALA A 305 -0.06 -3.90 -15.09
N MET A 306 0.30 -3.64 -13.82
CA MET A 306 0.82 -2.35 -13.38
C MET A 306 2.12 -1.96 -14.09
N LEU A 307 3.05 -2.90 -14.27
CA LEU A 307 4.32 -2.65 -14.95
C LEU A 307 4.14 -2.45 -16.46
N ALA A 308 3.24 -3.19 -17.09
CA ALA A 308 2.89 -2.97 -18.49
C ALA A 308 2.21 -1.61 -18.70
N THR A 309 1.30 -1.22 -17.80
CA THR A 309 0.71 0.12 -17.78
C THR A 309 1.79 1.19 -17.60
N ALA A 310 2.72 1.02 -16.67
CA ALA A 310 3.83 1.95 -16.47
C ALA A 310 4.74 2.04 -17.72
N ALA A 311 5.03 0.92 -18.38
CA ALA A 311 5.79 0.88 -19.63
C ALA A 311 5.09 1.64 -20.77
N LEU A 312 3.75 1.57 -20.84
CA LEU A 312 2.95 2.37 -21.77
C LEU A 312 3.05 3.87 -21.44
N VAL A 313 2.84 4.25 -20.17
CA VAL A 313 2.91 5.65 -19.73
C VAL A 313 4.31 6.23 -19.94
N ARG A 314 5.36 5.43 -19.72
CA ARG A 314 6.76 5.81 -19.97
C ARG A 314 7.01 6.25 -21.41
N LYS A 315 6.37 5.59 -22.39
CA LYS A 315 6.49 5.92 -23.82
C LYS A 315 5.76 7.21 -24.22
N ILE A 316 4.85 7.69 -23.36
CA ILE A 316 4.08 8.91 -23.61
C ILE A 316 4.90 10.16 -23.32
N GLY A 317 5.81 10.09 -22.34
CA GLY A 317 6.74 11.19 -22.05
C GLY A 317 7.79 11.42 -23.15
N ALA A 318 8.00 10.47 -24.06
CA ALA A 318 8.82 10.67 -25.25
C ALA A 318 8.06 11.57 -26.24
N SER A 319 8.70 12.65 -26.69
CA SER A 319 8.20 13.52 -27.76
C SER A 319 8.26 12.87 -29.14
#